data_AF-A0A1E7EQI1-F1
#
_entry.id   AF-A0A1E7EQI1-F1
#
_cell.length_a   1.000
_cell.length_b   1.000
_cell.length_c   1.000
_cell.angle_alpha   90.00
_cell.angle_beta   90.00
_cell.angle_gamma   90.00
#
_symmetry.space_group_name_H-M   'P 1'
#
loop_
_entity.id
_entity.type
_entity.pdbx_description
1 polymer ?
#
loop_
_entity_poly.entity_id
_entity_poly.type
_entity_poly.pdbx_seq_one_letter_code
_entity_poly.pdbx_strand_id
1 'polypeptide(L)'
;MNNQTPSTQNVEVEQGECKINNQTVDTPVLDVLVKISCYSSILPVIPLLFLSNYIKIGYLLTFIIAATCMALNLVLYKFNKTKSPFKTLDVMFIIIGGALTIAAWSFPEKNDLFKNCSGIITNSILTVGVGVTWLLGHPFVKDIVTDKIDDPIKMTHPMTKFVIHAVTGIWFIIFILLTLVSIPDAVVYLNSGDKAAGTLYTVTTILGIAIPLSGAIWMKLFFLYFKANKENIAERYYKVEIDEWNTRYPEHELAAAYASNSNGVVDENADENVTV
;
A
#
# COMPACT_ATOMS: atom_id res chain seq x y z
N MET A 1 51.46 -11.93 20.99
CA MET A 1 51.02 -10.57 21.37
C MET A 1 51.00 -9.73 20.11
N ASN A 2 49.83 -9.42 19.58
CA ASN A 2 49.66 -8.39 18.55
C ASN A 2 48.41 -7.59 18.92
N ASN A 3 48.64 -6.32 19.28
CA ASN A 3 47.61 -5.34 19.56
C ASN A 3 46.89 -4.97 18.26
N GLN A 4 45.57 -5.06 18.23
CA GLN A 4 44.73 -4.38 17.24
C GLN A 4 43.87 -3.34 17.96
N THR A 5 44.18 -2.09 17.67
CA THR A 5 43.41 -0.90 18.05
C THR A 5 42.08 -0.88 17.27
N PRO A 6 40.93 -0.58 17.91
CA PRO A 6 39.67 -0.47 17.20
C PRO A 6 39.58 0.90 16.51
N SER A 7 39.43 0.93 15.18
CA SER A 7 39.10 2.15 14.44
C SER A 7 37.59 2.37 14.46
N THR A 8 37.17 3.41 15.17
CA THR A 8 35.81 3.97 15.18
C THR A 8 35.39 4.36 13.77
N GLN A 9 34.31 3.79 13.24
CA GLN A 9 33.65 4.31 12.04
C GLN A 9 32.52 5.24 12.45
N ASN A 10 32.69 6.51 12.13
CA ASN A 10 31.64 7.52 12.16
C ASN A 10 30.58 7.16 11.13
N VAL A 11 29.34 6.95 11.57
CA VAL A 11 28.19 6.73 10.70
C VAL A 11 27.66 8.09 10.27
N GLU A 12 28.06 8.51 9.08
CA GLU A 12 27.47 9.65 8.38
C GLU A 12 26.16 9.18 7.72
N VAL A 13 25.03 9.78 8.13
CA VAL A 13 23.69 9.44 7.64
C VAL A 13 23.46 10.16 6.32
N GLU A 14 23.80 9.50 5.21
CA GLU A 14 23.38 9.91 3.87
C GLU A 14 22.14 9.14 3.40
N GLN A 15 21.08 9.92 3.20
CA GLN A 15 19.99 9.78 2.24
C GLN A 15 19.78 8.42 1.53
N GLY A 16 18.63 7.80 1.80
CA GLY A 16 17.65 7.50 0.73
C GLY A 16 18.00 6.56 -0.41
N GLU A 17 19.11 5.83 -0.37
CA GLU A 17 19.42 4.78 -1.34
C GLU A 17 19.25 3.39 -0.75
N CYS A 18 18.51 2.54 -1.45
CA CYS A 18 18.40 1.12 -1.17
C CYS A 18 19.77 0.46 -1.42
N LYS A 19 20.65 0.45 -0.40
CA LYS A 19 21.86 -0.37 -0.43
C LYS A 19 21.52 -1.78 0.02
N ILE A 20 21.29 -2.66 -0.95
CA ILE A 20 21.23 -4.11 -0.75
C ILE A 20 22.67 -4.58 -0.53
N ASN A 21 23.01 -4.97 0.70
CA ASN A 21 24.31 -5.53 1.03
C ASN A 21 24.13 -7.00 1.42
N ASN A 22 24.16 -7.90 0.44
CA ASN A 22 25.06 -9.05 0.46
C ASN A 22 25.03 -9.83 -0.86
N GLN A 23 26.23 -10.14 -1.33
CA GLN A 23 26.53 -10.85 -2.56
C GLN A 23 25.94 -12.26 -2.60
N THR A 24 24.97 -12.46 -3.48
CA THR A 24 24.90 -13.63 -4.36
C THR A 24 24.54 -13.08 -5.74
N VAL A 25 25.18 -13.59 -6.79
CA VAL A 25 25.10 -13.10 -8.17
C VAL A 25 23.65 -12.97 -8.64
N ASP A 26 23.03 -11.82 -8.39
CA ASP A 26 21.66 -11.52 -8.78
C ASP A 26 21.71 -11.02 -10.23
N THR A 27 21.27 -11.87 -11.15
CA THR A 27 21.06 -11.52 -12.55
C THR A 27 20.24 -10.22 -12.67
N PRO A 28 20.58 -9.29 -13.59
CA PRO A 28 19.88 -8.02 -13.77
C PRO A 28 18.37 -8.18 -14.02
N VAL A 29 17.95 -9.36 -14.48
CA VAL A 29 16.56 -9.76 -14.65
C VAL A 29 15.81 -9.80 -13.32
N LEU A 30 16.41 -10.34 -12.25
CA LEU A 30 15.75 -10.53 -10.96
C LEU A 30 15.48 -9.19 -10.26
N ASP A 31 16.38 -8.24 -10.43
CA ASP A 31 16.27 -6.88 -9.89
C ASP A 31 15.18 -6.05 -10.60
N VAL A 32 15.03 -6.24 -11.92
CA VAL A 32 13.92 -5.69 -12.70
C VAL A 32 12.58 -6.28 -12.26
N LEU A 33 12.53 -7.59 -11.98
CA LEU A 33 11.30 -8.27 -11.54
C LEU A 33 10.84 -7.80 -10.15
N VAL A 34 11.76 -7.49 -9.23
CA VAL A 34 11.44 -6.90 -7.91
C VAL A 34 10.86 -5.49 -8.05
N LYS A 35 11.40 -4.67 -8.95
CA LYS A 35 10.86 -3.33 -9.24
C LYS A 35 9.45 -3.42 -9.85
N ILE A 36 9.22 -4.35 -10.77
CA ILE A 36 7.89 -4.59 -11.36
C ILE A 36 6.91 -5.10 -10.29
N SER A 37 7.34 -6.01 -9.40
CA SER A 37 6.53 -6.47 -8.26
C SER A 37 6.15 -5.33 -7.32
N CYS A 38 7.01 -4.32 -7.10
CA CYS A 38 6.68 -3.14 -6.29
C CYS A 38 5.56 -2.27 -6.89
N TYR A 39 5.34 -2.31 -8.21
CA TYR A 39 4.25 -1.61 -8.91
C TYR A 39 3.11 -2.54 -9.35
N SER A 40 3.25 -3.85 -9.09
CA SER A 40 2.31 -4.90 -9.51
C SER A 40 0.87 -4.63 -9.09
N SER A 41 0.68 -4.00 -7.93
CA SER A 41 -0.65 -3.77 -7.38
C SER A 41 -1.43 -2.63 -8.06
N ILE A 42 -0.77 -1.82 -8.90
CA ILE A 42 -1.40 -0.68 -9.62
C ILE A 42 -1.46 -0.95 -11.13
N LEU A 43 -0.55 -1.77 -11.67
CA LEU A 43 -0.48 -2.12 -13.10
C LEU A 43 -1.82 -2.66 -13.68
N PRO A 44 -2.59 -3.53 -12.99
CA PRO A 44 -3.86 -4.06 -13.49
C PRO A 44 -4.96 -3.00 -13.72
N VAL A 45 -4.82 -1.80 -13.14
CA VAL A 45 -5.79 -0.70 -13.29
C VAL A 45 -5.58 0.05 -14.62
N ILE A 46 -4.37 0.04 -15.17
CA ILE A 46 -4.01 0.81 -16.37
C ILE A 46 -4.89 0.44 -17.59
N PRO A 47 -5.12 -0.85 -17.93
CA PRO A 47 -5.99 -1.20 -19.05
C PRO A 47 -7.42 -0.68 -18.90
N LEU A 48 -7.95 -0.63 -17.67
CA LEU A 48 -9.31 -0.14 -17.40
C LEU A 48 -9.44 1.37 -17.65
N LEU A 49 -8.37 2.13 -17.42
CA LEU A 49 -8.34 3.58 -17.63
C LEU A 49 -8.13 3.97 -19.10
N PHE A 50 -7.30 3.22 -19.85
CA PHE A 50 -6.88 3.60 -21.20
C PHE A 50 -7.57 2.83 -22.34
N LEU A 51 -8.16 1.67 -22.07
CA LEU A 51 -8.80 0.81 -23.09
C LEU A 51 -10.32 0.72 -22.91
N SER A 52 -10.93 1.75 -22.35
CA SER A 52 -12.38 1.79 -22.13
C SER A 52 -13.23 1.75 -23.40
N ASN A 53 -12.67 2.17 -24.54
CA ASN A 53 -13.33 2.00 -25.85
C ASN A 53 -13.23 0.56 -26.37
N TYR A 54 -12.40 -0.28 -25.74
CA TYR A 54 -12.20 -1.69 -26.07
C TYR A 54 -12.34 -2.56 -24.81
N ILE A 55 -13.48 -2.47 -24.13
CA ILE A 55 -13.69 -3.05 -22.78
C ILE A 55 -13.31 -4.53 -22.68
N LYS A 56 -13.57 -5.33 -23.72
CA LYS A 56 -13.23 -6.76 -23.73
C LYS A 56 -11.74 -6.98 -23.62
N ILE A 57 -10.96 -6.16 -24.35
CA ILE A 57 -9.50 -6.17 -24.33
C ILE A 57 -9.02 -5.58 -23.01
N GLY A 58 -9.64 -4.50 -22.53
CA GLY A 58 -9.35 -3.90 -21.23
C GLY A 58 -9.44 -4.91 -20.09
N TYR A 59 -10.59 -5.59 -19.93
CA TYR A 59 -10.78 -6.60 -18.88
C TYR A 59 -9.83 -7.78 -19.01
N LEU A 60 -9.65 -8.28 -20.25
CA LEU A 60 -8.72 -9.39 -20.51
C LEU A 60 -7.28 -9.01 -20.12
N LEU A 61 -6.83 -7.81 -20.46
CA LEU A 61 -5.50 -7.33 -20.08
C LEU A 61 -5.38 -7.13 -18.57
N THR A 62 -6.39 -6.60 -17.89
CA THR A 62 -6.41 -6.52 -16.42
C THR A 62 -6.25 -7.90 -15.80
N PHE A 63 -6.99 -8.91 -16.29
CA PHE A 63 -6.87 -10.29 -15.82
C PHE A 63 -5.47 -10.86 -16.09
N ILE A 64 -4.95 -10.73 -17.32
CA ILE A 64 -3.64 -11.25 -17.70
C ILE A 64 -2.53 -10.60 -16.88
N ILE A 65 -2.55 -9.27 -16.71
CA ILE A 65 -1.55 -8.53 -15.93
C ILE A 65 -1.60 -8.98 -14.47
N ALA A 66 -2.78 -9.07 -13.87
CA ALA A 66 -2.93 -9.50 -12.47
C ALA A 66 -2.49 -10.95 -12.28
N ALA A 67 -2.86 -11.87 -13.19
CA ALA A 67 -2.42 -13.26 -13.17
C ALA A 67 -0.90 -13.39 -13.36
N THR A 68 -0.30 -12.56 -14.23
CA THR A 68 1.16 -12.52 -14.44
C THR A 68 1.88 -11.99 -13.20
N CYS A 69 1.33 -10.97 -12.53
CA CYS A 69 1.88 -10.44 -11.27
C CYS A 69 1.84 -11.51 -10.17
N MET A 70 0.72 -12.22 -10.02
CA MET A 70 0.59 -13.32 -9.06
C MET A 70 1.57 -14.46 -9.38
N ALA A 71 1.68 -14.86 -10.64
CA ALA A 71 2.64 -15.88 -11.08
C ALA A 71 4.08 -15.45 -10.81
N LEU A 72 4.41 -14.18 -11.03
CA LEU A 72 5.73 -13.63 -10.71
C LEU A 72 6.00 -13.65 -9.21
N ASN A 73 5.03 -13.24 -8.38
CA ASN A 73 5.15 -13.29 -6.92
C ASN A 73 5.34 -14.73 -6.42
N LEU A 74 4.69 -15.73 -7.03
CA LEU A 74 4.94 -17.14 -6.75
C LEU A 74 6.37 -17.58 -7.08
N VAL A 75 6.89 -17.16 -8.24
CA VAL A 75 8.28 -17.46 -8.64
C VAL A 75 9.25 -16.79 -7.66
N LEU A 76 9.07 -15.51 -7.36
CA LEU A 76 9.89 -14.79 -6.39
C LEU A 76 9.82 -15.42 -4.99
N TYR A 77 8.66 -15.96 -4.59
CA TYR A 77 8.49 -16.63 -3.31
C TYR A 77 9.33 -17.91 -3.26
N LYS A 78 9.31 -18.70 -4.33
CA LYS A 78 10.14 -19.91 -4.48
C LYS A 78 11.64 -19.60 -4.38
N PHE A 79 12.07 -18.41 -4.81
CA PHE A 79 13.45 -17.95 -4.73
C PHE A 79 13.76 -17.13 -3.45
N ASN A 80 12.87 -17.13 -2.45
CA ASN A 80 13.02 -16.35 -1.21
C ASN A 80 13.24 -14.84 -1.43
N LYS A 81 12.74 -14.28 -2.54
CA LYS A 81 12.80 -12.84 -2.86
C LYS A 81 11.53 -12.08 -2.47
N THR A 82 10.44 -12.77 -2.15
CA THR A 82 9.23 -12.20 -1.52
C THR A 82 8.78 -13.13 -0.39
N LYS A 83 8.16 -12.57 0.64
CA LYS A 83 7.69 -13.32 1.81
C LYS A 83 6.22 -13.70 1.72
N SER A 84 5.46 -13.08 0.82
CA SER A 84 4.06 -13.41 0.58
C SER A 84 3.83 -13.77 -0.89
N PRO A 85 3.42 -15.03 -1.19
CA PRO A 85 3.21 -15.51 -2.56
C PRO A 85 1.98 -14.88 -3.23
N PHE A 86 1.01 -14.42 -2.43
CA PHE A 86 -0.24 -13.85 -2.90
C PHE A 86 -0.43 -12.48 -2.29
N LYS A 87 -0.37 -11.44 -3.12
CA LYS A 87 -0.70 -10.08 -2.69
C LYS A 87 -2.21 -9.91 -2.73
N THR A 88 -2.77 -9.34 -1.67
CA THR A 88 -4.22 -9.12 -1.54
C THR A 88 -4.82 -8.40 -2.75
N LEU A 89 -4.16 -7.36 -3.28
CA LEU A 89 -4.64 -6.62 -4.46
C LEU A 89 -4.59 -7.44 -5.76
N ASP A 90 -3.56 -8.27 -5.97
CA ASP A 90 -3.47 -9.11 -7.17
C ASP A 90 -4.65 -10.09 -7.23
N VAL A 91 -4.99 -10.70 -6.08
CA VAL A 91 -6.14 -11.61 -5.96
C VAL A 91 -7.44 -10.89 -6.28
N MET A 92 -7.63 -9.67 -5.77
CA MET A 92 -8.81 -8.86 -6.08
C MET A 92 -8.92 -8.55 -7.59
N PHE A 93 -7.82 -8.15 -8.23
CA PHE A 93 -7.83 -7.85 -9.66
C PHE A 93 -8.02 -9.09 -10.55
N ILE A 94 -7.54 -10.27 -10.14
CA ILE A 94 -7.81 -11.53 -10.83
C ILE A 94 -9.30 -11.84 -10.80
N ILE A 95 -9.95 -11.71 -9.63
CA ILE A 95 -11.38 -11.98 -9.47
C ILE A 95 -12.19 -10.99 -10.30
N ILE A 96 -11.91 -9.69 -10.18
CA ILE A 96 -12.63 -8.63 -10.91
C ILE A 96 -12.41 -8.78 -12.42
N GLY A 97 -11.15 -8.84 -12.85
CA GLY A 97 -10.78 -8.95 -14.26
C GLY A 97 -11.35 -10.22 -14.89
N GLY A 98 -11.22 -11.36 -14.21
CA GLY A 98 -11.75 -12.64 -14.69
C GLY A 98 -13.28 -12.61 -14.83
N ALA A 99 -13.99 -12.13 -13.81
CA ALA A 99 -15.45 -12.02 -13.85
C ALA A 99 -15.94 -11.07 -14.96
N LEU A 100 -15.31 -9.90 -15.09
CA LEU A 100 -15.67 -8.92 -16.12
C LEU A 100 -15.32 -9.40 -17.53
N THR A 101 -14.20 -10.11 -17.71
CA THR A 101 -13.87 -10.76 -18.98
C THR A 101 -14.92 -11.79 -19.34
N ILE A 102 -15.28 -12.70 -18.43
CA ILE A 102 -16.31 -13.71 -18.70
C ILE A 102 -17.65 -13.04 -19.06
N ALA A 103 -18.05 -12.02 -18.31
CA ALA A 103 -19.31 -11.31 -18.53
C ALA A 103 -19.34 -10.60 -19.90
N ALA A 104 -18.29 -9.85 -20.26
CA ALA A 104 -18.24 -9.11 -21.52
C ALA A 104 -18.16 -10.02 -22.76
N TRP A 105 -17.63 -11.24 -22.61
CA TRP A 105 -17.60 -12.22 -23.69
C TRP A 105 -18.89 -13.03 -23.79
N SER A 106 -19.55 -13.30 -22.66
CA SER A 106 -20.80 -14.07 -22.62
C SER A 106 -22.03 -13.24 -23.02
N PHE A 107 -22.02 -11.93 -22.75
CA PHE A 107 -23.14 -11.02 -23.01
C PHE A 107 -22.70 -9.81 -23.87
N PRO A 108 -22.30 -10.03 -25.14
CA PRO A 108 -21.78 -8.97 -26.00
C PRO A 108 -22.79 -7.82 -26.23
N GLU A 109 -24.08 -8.10 -26.20
CA GLU A 109 -25.17 -7.11 -26.30
C GLU A 109 -25.27 -6.18 -25.08
N LYS A 110 -24.55 -6.48 -23.99
CA LYS A 110 -24.50 -5.68 -22.75
C LYS A 110 -23.18 -4.93 -22.57
N ASN A 111 -22.32 -4.90 -23.60
CA ASN A 111 -21.01 -4.25 -23.50
C ASN A 111 -21.08 -2.77 -23.10
N ASP A 112 -22.03 -2.00 -23.63
CA ASP A 112 -22.15 -0.58 -23.27
C ASP A 112 -22.50 -0.38 -21.78
N LEU A 113 -23.31 -1.29 -21.22
CA LEU A 113 -23.61 -1.31 -19.80
C LEU A 113 -22.37 -1.65 -18.98
N PHE A 114 -21.60 -2.66 -19.39
CA PHE A 114 -20.34 -2.97 -18.70
C PHE A 114 -19.33 -1.84 -18.79
N LYS A 115 -19.22 -1.14 -19.93
CA LYS A 115 -18.36 0.02 -20.11
C LYS A 115 -18.68 1.10 -19.07
N ASN A 116 -19.93 1.54 -19.03
CA ASN A 116 -20.36 2.67 -18.21
C ASN A 116 -20.52 2.30 -16.73
N CYS A 117 -20.68 1.01 -16.40
CA CYS A 117 -20.70 0.53 -15.02
C CYS A 117 -19.34 -0.01 -14.52
N SER A 118 -18.32 -0.10 -15.37
CA SER A 118 -17.04 -0.72 -15.02
C SER A 118 -16.33 -0.03 -13.85
N GLY A 119 -16.37 1.30 -13.83
CA GLY A 119 -15.77 2.11 -12.78
C GLY A 119 -16.41 1.84 -11.42
N ILE A 120 -17.74 1.86 -11.35
CA ILE A 120 -18.46 1.57 -10.10
C ILE A 120 -18.25 0.13 -9.66
N ILE A 121 -18.31 -0.86 -10.58
CA ILE A 121 -18.11 -2.27 -10.24
C ILE A 121 -16.70 -2.49 -9.67
N THR A 122 -15.67 -2.03 -10.39
CA THR A 122 -14.26 -2.23 -10.00
C THR A 122 -13.97 -1.56 -8.66
N ASN A 123 -14.30 -0.27 -8.54
CA ASN A 123 -13.97 0.51 -7.34
C ASN A 123 -14.78 0.06 -6.12
N SER A 124 -16.04 -0.37 -6.29
CA SER A 124 -16.84 -0.91 -5.19
C SER A 124 -16.27 -2.22 -4.67
N ILE A 125 -15.86 -3.13 -5.57
CA ILE A 125 -15.26 -4.41 -5.17
C ILE A 125 -13.92 -4.16 -4.47
N LEU A 126 -13.08 -3.25 -4.96
CA LEU A 126 -11.84 -2.87 -4.28
C LEU A 126 -12.09 -2.26 -2.90
N THR A 127 -13.05 -1.33 -2.81
CA THR A 127 -13.43 -0.70 -1.54
C THR A 127 -13.88 -1.76 -0.53
N VAL A 128 -14.86 -2.58 -0.89
CA VAL A 128 -15.39 -3.63 0.00
C VAL A 128 -14.30 -4.65 0.34
N GLY A 129 -13.53 -5.09 -0.65
CA GLY A 129 -12.45 -6.04 -0.48
C GLY A 129 -11.40 -5.54 0.53
N VAL A 130 -10.88 -4.34 0.30
CA VAL A 130 -9.88 -3.72 1.21
C VAL A 130 -10.48 -3.49 2.59
N GLY A 131 -11.72 -3.04 2.69
CA GLY A 131 -12.42 -2.86 3.96
C GLY A 131 -12.55 -4.16 4.74
N VAL A 132 -13.00 -5.25 4.09
CA VAL A 132 -13.14 -6.57 4.71
C VAL A 132 -11.79 -7.11 5.15
N THR A 133 -10.76 -7.08 4.29
CA THR A 133 -9.43 -7.59 4.67
C THR A 133 -8.82 -6.77 5.81
N TRP A 134 -9.05 -5.46 5.83
CA TRP A 134 -8.57 -4.58 6.89
C TRP A 134 -9.28 -4.88 8.23
N LEU A 135 -10.60 -5.08 8.23
CA LEU A 135 -11.37 -5.45 9.42
C LEU A 135 -11.00 -6.85 9.96
N LEU A 136 -10.59 -7.77 9.08
CA LEU A 136 -10.07 -9.09 9.47
C LEU A 136 -8.61 -9.05 9.95
N GLY A 137 -8.01 -7.87 10.13
CA GLY A 137 -6.63 -7.73 10.62
C GLY A 137 -5.55 -7.97 9.56
N HIS A 138 -5.94 -8.00 8.29
CA HIS A 138 -5.06 -8.15 7.13
C HIS A 138 -5.09 -6.89 6.24
N PRO A 139 -4.52 -5.76 6.71
CA PRO A 139 -4.35 -4.58 5.87
C PRO A 139 -3.50 -4.93 4.65
N PHE A 140 -3.98 -4.67 3.43
CA PHE A 140 -3.29 -5.12 2.20
C PHE A 140 -1.86 -4.55 2.06
N VAL A 141 -1.60 -3.36 2.63
CA VAL A 141 -0.26 -2.74 2.63
C VAL A 141 0.74 -3.59 3.41
N LYS A 142 0.29 -4.42 4.36
CA LYS A 142 1.13 -5.37 5.07
C LYS A 142 1.85 -6.31 4.10
N ASP A 143 1.19 -6.78 3.05
CA ASP A 143 1.79 -7.70 2.08
C ASP A 143 2.92 -7.04 1.30
N ILE A 144 2.84 -5.72 1.10
CA ILE A 144 3.86 -4.91 0.40
C ILE A 144 5.03 -4.60 1.35
N VAL A 145 4.72 -4.27 2.61
CA VAL A 145 5.74 -3.90 3.61
C VAL A 145 6.52 -5.13 4.09
N THR A 146 5.87 -6.30 4.18
CA THR A 146 6.52 -7.54 4.60
C THR A 146 7.67 -7.95 3.67
N ASP A 147 7.60 -7.58 2.39
CA ASP A 147 8.67 -7.83 1.43
C ASP A 147 9.85 -6.86 1.55
N LYS A 148 9.66 -5.72 2.20
CA LYS A 148 10.68 -4.67 2.37
C LYS A 148 11.36 -4.69 3.72
N ILE A 149 10.73 -5.33 4.71
CA ILE A 149 11.25 -5.42 6.07
C ILE A 149 11.72 -6.86 6.28
N ASP A 150 13.05 -7.05 6.26
CA ASP A 150 13.67 -8.36 6.46
C ASP A 150 13.46 -8.91 7.87
N ASP A 151 13.36 -8.02 8.86
CA ASP A 151 13.17 -8.38 10.26
C ASP A 151 11.69 -8.61 10.61
N PRO A 152 11.27 -9.85 10.92
CA PRO A 152 9.90 -10.14 11.33
C PRO A 152 9.53 -9.53 12.69
N ILE A 153 10.50 -9.28 13.58
CA ILE A 153 10.26 -8.67 14.89
C ILE A 153 9.88 -7.19 14.69
N LYS A 154 10.58 -6.48 13.79
CA LYS A 154 10.26 -5.09 13.38
C LYS A 154 8.85 -4.92 12.83
N MET A 155 8.29 -5.94 12.16
CA MET A 155 6.90 -5.96 11.69
C MET A 155 5.88 -5.99 12.83
N THR A 156 6.27 -6.42 14.02
CA THR A 156 5.38 -6.48 15.19
C THR A 156 5.35 -5.18 16.00
N HIS A 157 6.29 -4.28 15.75
CA HIS A 157 6.43 -3.01 16.47
C HIS A 157 5.18 -2.13 16.31
N PRO A 158 4.66 -1.50 17.38
CA PRO A 158 3.44 -0.69 17.34
C PRO A 158 3.46 0.41 16.27
N MET A 159 4.59 1.12 16.14
CA MET A 159 4.74 2.18 15.13
C MET A 159 4.75 1.64 13.69
N THR A 160 5.29 0.45 13.44
CA THR A 160 5.23 -0.19 12.11
C THR A 160 3.79 -0.56 11.77
N LYS A 161 3.06 -1.15 12.74
CA LYS A 161 1.63 -1.47 12.58
C LYS A 161 0.81 -0.21 12.32
N PHE A 162 1.04 0.87 13.07
CA PHE A 162 0.38 2.15 12.85
C PHE A 162 0.54 2.64 11.41
N VAL A 163 1.77 2.67 10.89
CA VAL A 163 2.03 3.11 9.51
C VAL A 163 1.32 2.22 8.50
N ILE A 164 1.36 0.88 8.67
CA ILE A 164 0.66 -0.05 7.79
C ILE A 164 -0.85 0.23 7.76
N HIS A 165 -1.47 0.44 8.93
CA HIS A 165 -2.89 0.74 9.06
C HIS A 165 -3.24 2.12 8.48
N ALA A 166 -2.43 3.15 8.75
CA ALA A 166 -2.65 4.49 8.25
C ALA A 166 -2.58 4.55 6.72
N VAL A 167 -1.56 3.93 6.12
CA VAL A 167 -1.41 3.88 4.65
C VAL A 167 -2.54 3.06 4.01
N THR A 168 -2.96 1.97 4.65
CA THR A 168 -4.15 1.20 4.22
C THR A 168 -5.41 2.08 4.27
N GLY A 169 -5.58 2.87 5.33
CA GLY A 169 -6.70 3.80 5.48
C GLY A 169 -6.72 4.89 4.40
N ILE A 170 -5.57 5.46 4.05
CA ILE A 170 -5.46 6.44 2.95
C ILE A 170 -5.93 5.81 1.62
N TRP A 171 -5.46 4.59 1.33
CA TRP A 171 -5.90 3.85 0.13
C TRP A 171 -7.39 3.51 0.15
N PHE A 172 -7.91 3.11 1.31
CA PHE A 172 -9.33 2.83 1.46
C PHE A 172 -10.19 4.08 1.17
N ILE A 173 -9.78 5.25 1.66
CA ILE A 173 -10.44 6.54 1.34
C ILE A 173 -10.36 6.83 -0.17
N ILE A 174 -9.20 6.60 -0.80
CA ILE A 174 -9.03 6.75 -2.25
C ILE A 174 -10.02 5.87 -3.01
N PHE A 175 -10.18 4.59 -2.63
CA PHE A 175 -11.13 3.69 -3.29
C PHE A 175 -12.60 4.12 -3.06
N ILE A 176 -12.94 4.63 -1.88
CA ILE A 176 -14.26 5.23 -1.62
C ILE A 176 -14.51 6.40 -2.56
N LEU A 177 -13.58 7.35 -2.67
CA LEU A 177 -13.71 8.51 -3.53
C LEU A 177 -13.85 8.11 -5.01
N LEU A 178 -13.06 7.15 -5.48
CA LEU A 178 -13.16 6.60 -6.83
C LEU A 178 -14.52 5.94 -7.08
N THR A 179 -15.05 5.23 -6.09
CA THR A 179 -16.39 4.64 -6.16
C THR A 179 -17.45 5.73 -6.29
N LEU A 180 -17.41 6.74 -5.41
CA LEU A 180 -18.37 7.85 -5.40
C LEU A 180 -18.39 8.61 -6.72
N VAL A 181 -17.22 8.88 -7.30
CA VAL A 181 -17.11 9.57 -8.59
C VAL A 181 -17.61 8.72 -9.76
N SER A 182 -17.59 7.39 -9.63
CA SER A 182 -18.09 6.48 -10.67
C SER A 182 -19.62 6.29 -10.65
N ILE A 183 -20.31 6.70 -9.58
CA ILE A 183 -21.76 6.54 -9.44
C ILE A 183 -22.56 7.39 -10.45
N PRO A 184 -22.28 8.72 -10.60
CA PRO A 184 -23.07 9.57 -11.49
C PRO A 184 -23.09 9.08 -12.94
N ASP A 185 -21.95 8.61 -13.45
CA ASP A 185 -21.83 8.09 -14.83
C ASP A 185 -22.75 6.88 -15.06
N ALA A 186 -22.71 5.91 -14.14
CA ALA A 186 -23.58 4.74 -14.19
C ALA A 186 -25.08 5.12 -14.07
N VAL A 187 -25.43 6.02 -13.16
CA VAL A 187 -26.82 6.45 -12.94
C VAL A 187 -27.38 7.20 -14.16
N VAL A 188 -26.60 8.08 -14.77
CA VAL A 188 -27.03 8.84 -15.96
C VAL A 188 -27.15 7.92 -17.16
N TYR A 189 -26.23 6.98 -17.35
CA TYR A 189 -26.34 5.97 -18.40
C TYR A 189 -27.65 5.17 -18.28
N LEU A 190 -27.98 4.68 -17.08
CA LEU A 190 -29.19 3.90 -16.83
C LEU A 190 -30.49 4.69 -17.05
N ASN A 191 -30.48 6.00 -16.82
CA ASN A 191 -31.68 6.85 -16.90
C ASN A 191 -31.85 7.61 -18.23
N SER A 192 -30.77 7.94 -18.93
CA SER A 192 -30.80 8.89 -20.06
C SER A 192 -30.02 8.41 -21.29
N GLY A 193 -29.38 7.24 -21.21
CA GLY A 193 -28.62 6.67 -22.31
C GLY A 193 -27.32 7.42 -22.63
N ASP A 194 -26.70 7.05 -23.75
CA ASP A 194 -25.27 7.26 -23.99
C ASP A 194 -24.86 8.72 -24.24
N LYS A 195 -25.76 9.55 -24.79
CA LYS A 195 -25.46 10.95 -25.14
C LYS A 195 -25.21 11.85 -23.93
N ALA A 196 -25.92 11.61 -22.81
CA ALA A 196 -25.73 12.35 -21.57
C ALA A 196 -24.57 11.78 -20.73
N ALA A 197 -24.30 10.48 -20.86
CA ALA A 197 -23.21 9.81 -20.16
C ALA A 197 -21.82 10.22 -20.68
N GLY A 198 -21.65 10.50 -21.98
CA GLY A 198 -20.33 10.78 -22.57
C GLY A 198 -19.53 11.94 -21.93
N THR A 199 -20.19 13.03 -21.52
CA THR A 199 -19.51 14.14 -20.83
C THR A 199 -19.12 13.76 -19.40
N LEU A 200 -19.99 13.05 -18.68
CA LEU A 200 -19.74 12.54 -17.33
C LEU A 200 -18.64 11.47 -17.32
N TYR A 201 -18.61 10.61 -18.33
CA TYR A 201 -17.57 9.62 -18.54
C TYR A 201 -16.17 10.25 -18.61
N THR A 202 -16.05 11.38 -19.33
CA THR A 202 -14.78 12.12 -19.45
C THR A 202 -14.35 12.70 -18.10
N VAL A 203 -15.28 13.32 -17.35
CA VAL A 203 -15.01 13.86 -16.01
C VAL A 203 -14.62 12.74 -15.03
N THR A 204 -15.34 11.63 -15.07
CA THR A 204 -15.10 10.43 -14.24
C THR A 204 -13.71 9.85 -14.53
N THR A 205 -13.30 9.81 -15.80
CA THR A 205 -11.97 9.35 -16.21
C THR A 205 -10.87 10.28 -15.69
N ILE A 206 -11.03 11.61 -15.82
CA ILE A 206 -10.07 12.60 -15.31
C ILE A 206 -9.92 12.47 -13.79
N LEU A 207 -11.04 12.42 -13.07
CA LEU A 207 -11.03 12.25 -11.62
C LEU A 207 -10.48 10.88 -11.20
N GLY A 208 -10.72 9.84 -11.99
CA GLY A 208 -10.14 8.51 -11.83
C GLY A 208 -8.61 8.49 -11.86
N ILE A 209 -7.98 9.46 -12.55
CA ILE A 209 -6.53 9.66 -12.56
C ILE A 209 -6.09 10.65 -11.47
N ALA A 210 -6.83 11.74 -11.29
CA ALA A 210 -6.47 12.81 -10.35
C ALA A 210 -6.54 12.35 -8.88
N ILE A 211 -7.51 11.50 -8.52
CA ILE A 211 -7.68 11.02 -7.14
C ILE A 211 -6.46 10.16 -6.71
N PRO A 212 -6.02 9.12 -7.45
CA PRO A 212 -4.80 8.38 -7.10
C PRO A 212 -3.55 9.26 -7.04
N LEU A 213 -3.40 10.23 -7.96
CA LEU A 213 -2.26 11.16 -7.95
C LEU A 213 -2.25 12.05 -6.71
N SER A 214 -3.41 12.62 -6.33
CA SER A 214 -3.52 13.38 -5.08
C SER A 214 -3.30 12.49 -3.85
N GLY A 215 -3.74 11.24 -3.90
CA GLY A 215 -3.44 10.21 -2.91
C GLY A 215 -1.94 9.97 -2.71
N ALA A 216 -1.18 9.89 -3.80
CA ALA A 216 0.28 9.76 -3.74
C ALA A 216 0.95 10.99 -3.10
N ILE A 217 0.46 12.20 -3.38
CA ILE A 217 0.91 13.44 -2.72
C ILE A 217 0.59 13.38 -1.22
N TRP A 218 -0.62 12.99 -0.85
CA TRP A 218 -1.04 12.84 0.54
C TRP A 218 -0.20 11.81 1.30
N MET A 219 0.15 10.68 0.68
CA MET A 219 1.06 9.70 1.30
C MET A 219 2.44 10.30 1.55
N LYS A 220 2.98 11.07 0.60
CA LYS A 220 4.26 11.76 0.78
C LYS A 220 4.19 12.75 1.96
N LEU A 221 3.12 13.54 2.04
CA LEU A 221 2.89 14.47 3.16
C LEU A 221 2.74 13.74 4.49
N PHE A 222 2.00 12.62 4.52
CA PHE A 222 1.86 11.76 5.69
C PHE A 222 3.22 11.26 6.17
N PHE A 223 4.08 10.75 5.29
CA PHE A 223 5.41 10.29 5.68
C PHE A 223 6.32 11.41 6.19
N LEU A 224 6.25 12.61 5.60
CA LEU A 224 6.97 13.78 6.10
C LEU A 224 6.49 14.17 7.51
N TYR A 225 5.17 14.23 7.71
CA TYR A 225 4.58 14.52 9.01
C TYR A 225 4.94 13.46 10.06
N PHE A 226 4.81 12.17 9.70
CA PHE A 226 5.16 11.05 10.56
C PHE A 226 6.63 11.08 10.95
N LYS A 227 7.55 11.33 10.00
CA LYS A 227 8.98 11.43 10.31
C LYS A 227 9.28 12.57 11.28
N ALA A 228 8.60 13.71 11.15
CA ALA A 228 8.78 14.87 12.02
C ALA A 228 8.13 14.70 13.41
N ASN A 229 7.09 13.86 13.54
CA ASN A 229 6.29 13.73 14.77
C ASN A 229 6.30 12.32 15.37
N LYS A 230 7.16 11.41 14.88
CA LYS A 230 7.17 9.99 15.29
C LYS A 230 7.30 9.81 16.81
N GLU A 231 8.05 10.68 17.47
CA GLU A 231 8.29 10.64 18.92
C GLU A 231 7.04 11.06 19.69
N ASN A 232 6.46 12.21 19.32
CA ASN A 232 5.19 12.69 19.88
C ASN A 232 4.05 11.66 19.71
N ILE A 233 3.98 11.01 18.53
CA ILE A 233 2.97 9.98 18.26
C ILE A 233 3.21 8.73 19.12
N ALA A 234 4.46 8.28 19.20
CA ALA A 234 4.86 7.14 20.02
C ALA A 234 4.51 7.37 21.50
N GLU A 235 4.91 8.52 22.05
CA GLU A 235 4.71 8.85 23.45
C GLU A 235 3.23 9.08 23.80
N ARG A 236 2.47 9.79 22.95
CA ARG A 236 1.09 10.15 23.28
C ARG A 236 0.11 8.99 23.09
N TYR A 237 0.32 8.14 22.09
CA TYR A 237 -0.69 7.16 21.67
C TYR A 237 -0.26 5.69 21.76
N TYR A 238 1.05 5.41 21.90
CA TYR A 238 1.57 4.04 21.82
C TYR A 238 2.60 3.71 22.92
N LYS A 239 2.73 4.53 23.96
CA LYS A 239 3.77 4.36 24.98
C LYS A 239 3.69 3.00 25.67
N VAL A 240 2.49 2.61 26.09
CA VAL A 240 2.26 1.32 26.77
C VAL A 240 2.62 0.15 25.86
N GLU A 241 2.14 0.16 24.62
CA GLU A 241 2.41 -0.91 23.65
C GLU A 241 3.88 -0.97 23.24
N ILE A 242 4.57 0.17 23.21
CA ILE A 242 6.01 0.25 22.93
C ILE A 242 6.79 -0.31 24.12
N ASP A 243 6.44 0.03 25.36
CA ASP A 243 7.10 -0.48 26.56
C ASP A 243 6.92 -1.99 26.72
N GLU A 244 5.70 -2.50 26.47
CA GLU A 244 5.43 -3.95 26.42
C GLU A 244 6.26 -4.64 25.32
N TRP A 245 6.38 -4.01 24.15
CA TRP A 245 7.16 -4.55 23.04
C TRP A 245 8.65 -4.54 23.36
N ASN A 246 9.18 -3.47 23.96
CA ASN A 246 10.57 -3.35 24.38
C ASN A 246 10.93 -4.37 25.45
N THR A 247 10.01 -4.63 26.39
CA THR A 247 10.17 -5.69 27.41
C THR A 247 10.24 -7.08 26.76
N ARG A 248 9.48 -7.28 25.69
CA ARG A 248 9.43 -8.56 24.96
C ARG A 248 10.65 -8.78 24.05
N TYR A 249 11.23 -7.72 23.52
CA TYR A 249 12.37 -7.76 22.59
C TYR A 249 13.49 -6.77 23.01
N PRO A 250 14.11 -6.94 24.18
CA PRO A 250 15.04 -5.96 24.74
C PRO A 250 16.34 -5.81 23.94
N GLU A 251 16.76 -6.88 23.26
CA GLU A 251 18.00 -6.92 22.46
C GLU A 251 17.83 -6.32 21.05
N HIS A 252 16.62 -5.90 20.67
CA HIS A 252 16.33 -5.43 19.32
C HIS A 252 16.71 -3.95 19.13
N GLU A 253 17.28 -3.58 17.97
CA GLU A 253 17.77 -2.22 17.67
C GLU A 253 16.77 -1.10 18.00
N LEU A 254 15.48 -1.33 17.70
CA LEU A 254 14.38 -0.41 17.97
C LEU A 254 14.10 -0.20 19.46
N ALA A 255 14.36 -1.18 20.33
CA ALA A 255 14.15 -1.03 21.77
C ALA A 255 15.16 -0.03 22.37
N ALA A 256 16.42 -0.09 21.92
CA ALA A 256 17.45 0.87 22.33
C ALA A 256 17.13 2.31 21.92
N ALA A 257 16.53 2.50 20.73
CA ALA A 257 16.17 3.82 20.21
C ALA A 257 15.05 4.53 21.01
N TYR A 258 14.18 3.77 21.68
CA TYR A 258 13.11 4.33 22.52
C TYR A 258 13.48 4.38 24.00
N ALA A 259 14.33 3.46 24.50
CA ALA A 259 14.85 3.50 25.86
C ALA A 259 15.75 4.72 26.11
N SER A 260 16.62 5.10 25.15
CA SER A 260 17.56 6.22 25.31
C SER A 260 16.89 7.60 25.41
N ASN A 261 15.66 7.75 24.89
CA ASN A 261 14.97 9.04 24.81
C ASN A 261 13.95 9.27 25.94
N SER A 262 13.57 8.22 26.68
CA SER A 262 12.67 8.34 27.85
C SER A 262 13.32 9.03 29.06
N ASN A 263 14.66 9.11 29.10
CA ASN A 263 15.40 9.85 30.13
C ASN A 263 15.51 11.36 29.84
N GLY A 264 14.89 11.86 28.76
CA GLY A 264 14.97 13.26 28.33
C GLY A 264 13.74 14.12 28.60
N VAL A 265 12.64 13.55 29.13
CA VAL A 265 11.46 14.31 29.55
C VAL A 265 11.42 14.34 31.07
N VAL A 266 12.24 15.21 31.65
CA VAL A 266 12.00 15.67 33.02
C VAL A 266 10.87 16.68 32.92
N ASP A 267 9.73 16.36 33.53
CA ASP A 267 8.60 17.28 33.73
C ASP A 267 9.11 18.50 34.51
N GLU A 268 9.42 19.59 33.82
CA GLU A 268 9.93 20.84 34.41
C GLU A 268 8.80 21.67 35.09
N ASN A 269 7.65 21.07 35.37
CA ASN A 269 6.49 21.74 35.98
C ASN A 269 6.03 21.13 37.32
N ALA A 270 6.86 20.32 37.99
CA ALA A 270 6.50 19.69 39.26
C ALA A 270 6.97 20.44 40.53
N ASP A 271 7.60 21.62 40.42
CA ASP A 271 8.22 22.32 41.56
C ASP A 271 7.70 23.74 41.83
N GLU A 272 6.39 23.97 41.65
CA GLU A 272 5.77 25.20 42.16
C GLU A 272 4.42 24.90 42.85
N ASN A 273 4.50 24.27 44.03
CA ASN A 273 3.76 24.73 45.21
C ASN A 273 3.99 23.83 46.43
N VAL A 274 3.94 24.49 47.59
CA VAL A 274 3.93 23.94 48.96
C VAL A 274 5.30 23.89 49.64
N THR A 275 5.83 25.06 49.97
CA THR A 275 6.42 25.29 51.28
C THR A 275 5.39 25.97 52.20
N VAL A 276 5.35 25.47 53.43
CA VAL A 276 4.53 25.88 54.58
C VAL A 276 4.79 27.32 55.00
#